data_AF-F4G2B6-F1
#
_entry.id   AF-F4G2B6-F1
#
_cell.length_a   1.000
_cell.length_b   1.000
_cell.length_c   1.000
_cell.angle_alpha   90.00
_cell.angle_beta   90.00
_cell.angle_gamma   90.00
#
_symmetry.space_group_name_H-M   'P 1'
#
loop_
_entity.id
_entity.type
_entity.pdbx_description
1 polymer ?
#
loop_
_entity_poly.entity_id
_entity_poly.type
_entity_poly.pdbx_seq_one_letter_code
_entity_poly.pdbx_strand_id
1 'polypeptide(L)' 'MSKKLQELLEEFFRAGEGQEITFEADEDTIRKLDLILTSLAQKTEIGNKTLRVKKRRP' A
#
# COMPACT_ATOMS: atom_id res chain seq x y z
N MET A 1 10.26 12.14 4.52
CA MET A 1 9.44 10.95 4.23
C MET A 1 9.37 10.11 5.52
N SER A 2 8.20 9.65 5.96
CA SER A 2 8.09 8.88 7.22
C SER A 2 8.75 7.50 7.05
N LYS A 3 9.52 7.06 8.05
CA LYS A 3 10.18 5.73 8.04
C LYS A 3 9.18 4.60 7.81
N LYS A 4 7.99 4.72 8.41
CA LYS A 4 6.91 3.73 8.27
C LYS A 4 6.40 3.61 6.84
N LEU A 5 6.21 4.73 6.14
CA LEU A 5 5.75 4.72 4.75
C LEU A 5 6.77 4.01 3.83
N GLN A 6 8.06 4.24 4.05
CA GLN A 6 9.10 3.56 3.29
C GLN A 6 9.07 2.04 3.50
N GLU A 7 8.92 1.58 4.75
CA GLU A 7 8.82 0.14 5.08
C GLU A 7 7.62 -0.52 4.36
N LEU A 8 6.45 0.13 4.34
CA LEU A 8 5.26 -0.39 3.66
C LEU A 8 5.43 -0.46 2.13
N LEU A 9 6.11 0.53 1.54
CA LEU A 9 6.43 0.51 0.11
C LEU A 9 7.40 -0.61 -0.22
N GLU A 10 8.43 -0.81 0.59
CA GLU A 10 9.36 -1.93 0.42
C GLU A 10 8.65 -3.28 0.50
N GLU A 11 7.72 -3.44 1.45
CA GLU A 11 6.87 -4.63 1.55
C GLU A 11 6.02 -4.85 0.29
N PHE A 12 5.38 -3.79 -0.23
CA PHE A 12 4.65 -3.84 -1.49
C PHE A 12 5.54 -4.25 -2.67
N PHE A 13 6.74 -3.68 -2.80
CA PHE A 13 7.64 -4.00 -3.90
C PHE A 13 8.21 -5.41 -3.83
N ARG A 14 8.42 -5.95 -2.62
CA ARG A 14 8.86 -7.34 -2.39
C ARG A 14 7.76 -8.37 -2.67
N ALA A 15 6.49 -8.00 -2.53
CA ALA A 15 5.38 -8.92 -2.76
C ALA A 15 5.32 -9.45 -4.20
N GLY A 16 4.83 -10.67 -4.36
CA GLY A 16 4.63 -11.29 -5.66
C GLY A 16 3.46 -10.69 -6.44
N GLU A 17 3.43 -10.93 -7.75
CA GLU A 17 2.26 -10.60 -8.57
C GLU A 17 1.02 -11.40 -8.12
N GLY A 18 -0.13 -10.75 -8.09
CA GLY A 18 -1.40 -11.34 -7.67
C GLY A 18 -1.55 -11.51 -6.16
N GLN A 19 -0.49 -11.22 -5.38
CA GLN A 19 -0.52 -11.28 -3.92
C GLN A 19 -1.42 -10.18 -3.36
N GLU A 20 -2.27 -10.55 -2.41
CA GLU A 20 -3.06 -9.62 -1.61
C GLU A 20 -2.28 -9.27 -0.33
N ILE A 21 -2.16 -7.98 -0.07
CA ILE A 21 -1.41 -7.44 1.06
C ILE A 21 -2.35 -6.50 1.82
N THR A 22 -2.29 -6.57 3.14
CA THR A 22 -2.99 -5.63 4.02
C THR A 22 -1.95 -4.88 4.84
N PHE A 23 -1.91 -3.56 4.66
CA PHE A 23 -1.06 -2.67 5.45
C PHE A 23 -1.86 -2.07 6.60
N GLU A 24 -1.20 -1.85 7.73
CA GLU A 24 -1.75 -1.13 8.89
C GLU A 24 -0.81 0.01 9.29
N ALA A 25 -1.36 1.21 9.43
CA ALA A 25 -0.64 2.40 9.87
C ALA A 25 -1.61 3.48 10.36
N ASP A 26 -1.07 4.61 10.82
CA ASP A 26 -1.88 5.80 11.07
C ASP A 26 -2.56 6.29 9.77
N GLU A 27 -3.63 7.07 9.94
CA GLU A 27 -4.49 7.49 8.83
C GLU A 27 -3.74 8.32 7.77
N ASP A 28 -2.80 9.16 8.18
CA ASP A 28 -1.99 9.97 7.25
C ASP A 28 -1.06 9.09 6.42
N THR A 29 -0.41 8.11 7.05
CA THR A 29 0.43 7.12 6.35
C THR A 29 -0.39 6.27 5.37
N ILE A 30 -1.57 5.78 5.78
CA ILE A 30 -2.46 4.99 4.90
C ILE A 30 -2.90 5.80 3.68
N ARG A 31 -3.32 7.06 3.86
CA ARG A 31 -3.73 7.93 2.75
C ARG A 31 -2.56 8.22 1.80
N LYS A 32 -1.35 8.41 2.31
CA LYS A 32 -0.15 8.59 1.47
C LYS A 32 0.18 7.33 0.68
N LEU A 33 0.11 6.17 1.31
CA LEU A 33 0.33 4.90 0.64
C LEU A 33 -0.71 4.66 -0.46
N ASP A 34 -1.97 4.95 -0.18
CA ASP A 34 -3.08 4.85 -1.15
C ASP A 34 -2.85 5.67 -2.41
N LEU A 35 -2.47 6.95 -2.24
CA LEU A 35 -2.15 7.84 -3.36
C LEU A 35 -1.01 7.30 -4.23
N ILE A 36 0.04 6.78 -3.61
CA ILE A 36 1.19 6.21 -4.33
C ILE A 36 0.78 4.95 -5.09
N LEU A 37 0.11 4.01 -4.42
CA LEU A 37 -0.29 2.74 -5.03
C LEU A 37 -1.32 2.96 -6.16
N THR A 38 -2.27 3.87 -5.98
CA THR A 38 -3.22 4.27 -7.03
C THR A 38 -2.50 4.90 -8.22
N SER A 39 -1.47 5.72 -7.99
CA SER A 39 -0.63 6.29 -9.05
C SER A 39 0.16 5.22 -9.83
N LEU A 40 0.41 4.06 -9.21
CA LEU A 40 1.01 2.87 -9.83
C LEU A 40 -0.06 1.92 -10.42
N ALA A 41 -1.26 2.42 -10.71
CA ALA A 41 -2.40 1.68 -11.24
C ALA A 41 -2.84 0.46 -10.41
N GLN A 42 -2.52 0.47 -9.11
CA GLN A 42 -2.96 -0.58 -8.19
C GLN A 42 -4.39 -0.29 -7.71
N LYS A 43 -5.18 -1.35 -7.54
CA LYS A 43 -6.51 -1.23 -6.93
C LYS A 43 -6.38 -1.42 -5.42
N THR A 44 -6.68 -0.36 -4.68
CA THR A 44 -6.62 -0.31 -3.22
C THR A 44 -8.02 -0.24 -2.60
N GLU A 45 -8.13 -0.67 -1.35
CA GLU A 45 -9.32 -0.52 -0.52
C GLU A 45 -8.90 -0.06 0.87
N ILE A 46 -9.39 1.10 1.31
CA ILE A 46 -9.08 1.66 2.63
C ILE A 46 -10.15 1.22 3.63
N GLY A 47 -9.70 0.63 4.73
CA GLY A 47 -10.48 0.40 5.94
C GLY A 47 -10.02 1.31 7.08
N ASN A 48 -10.58 1.12 8.28
CA ASN A 48 -10.16 1.88 9.45
C ASN A 48 -8.68 1.57 9.78
N LYS A 49 -7.78 2.52 9.49
CA LYS A 49 -6.31 2.42 9.65
C LYS A 49 -5.64 1.29 8.85
N THR A 50 -6.33 0.75 7.85
CA THR A 50 -5.82 -0.36 7.03
C THR A 50 -5.95 -0.06 5.55
N LEU A 51 -5.03 -0.58 4.75
CA LEU A 51 -5.09 -0.53 3.28
C LEU A 51 -4.88 -1.93 2.72
N ARG A 52 -5.86 -2.40 1.95
CA ARG A 52 -5.77 -3.65 1.20
C ARG A 52 -5.40 -3.34 -0.24
N VAL A 53 -4.48 -4.10 -0.80
CA VAL A 53 -4.10 -4.01 -2.21
C VAL A 53 -3.84 -5.39 -2.77
N LYS A 54 -4.31 -5.63 -3.99
CA LYS A 54 -3.89 -6.79 -4.78
C LYS A 54 -2.86 -6.33 -5.80
N LYS A 55 -1.61 -6.79 -5.65
CA LYS A 55 -0.52 -6.37 -6.54
C LYS A 55 -0.78 -6.82 -7.97
N ARG A 56 -0.89 -5.86 -8.87
CA ARG A 56 -0.97 -6.06 -10.32
C ARG A 56 0.37 -5.74 -10.94
N ARG A 57 0.70 -6.35 -12.07
CA ARG A 57 1.81 -5.86 -12.89
C ARG A 57 1.55 -4.39 -13.27
N PRO A 58 2.57 -3.52 -13.18
CA PRO A 58 2.52 -2.18 -13.77
C PRO A 58 2.18 -2.23 -15.25
#